data_AF-A0A3B8NFI7-F1
#
_entry.id   AF-A0A3B8NFI7-F1
#
_cell.length_a   1.000
_cell.length_b   1.000
_cell.length_c   1.000
_cell.angle_alpha   90.00
_cell.angle_beta   90.00
_cell.angle_gamma   90.00
#
_symmetry.space_group_name_H-M   'P 1'
#
loop_
_entity.id
_entity.type
_entity.pdbx_description
1 polymer ?
#
loop_
_entity_poly.entity_id
_entity_poly.type
_entity_poly.pdbx_seq_one_letter_code
_entity_poly.pdbx_strand_id
1 'polypeptide(L)'
;TLFATHYHELTALSESRAGVGNANVAVREHNDKIIFLRKIVEGSADRSYGIQVARLAGLPPEIIKRSKSILAHLEKTSARPEEEKNTNRPAKKSAKKKAPKKLPESQAPQLNLFN
;
A
#
# COMPACT_ATOMS: atom_id res chain seq x y z
N THR A 1 -10.72 22.77 9.61
CA THR A 1 -10.07 21.63 10.30
C THR A 1 -8.96 21.11 9.42
N LEU A 2 -7.81 20.76 10.00
CA LEU A 2 -6.75 20.05 9.29
C LEU A 2 -6.67 18.62 9.83
N PHE A 3 -6.60 17.65 8.93
CA PHE A 3 -6.52 16.23 9.27
C PHE A 3 -5.32 15.61 8.55
N ALA A 4 -4.23 15.39 9.27
CA ALA A 4 -3.05 14.73 8.74
C ALA A 4 -3.21 13.21 8.87
N THR A 5 -3.02 12.48 7.77
CA THR A 5 -3.23 11.03 7.72
C THR A 5 -2.21 10.34 6.83
N HIS A 6 -1.99 9.05 7.08
CA HIS A 6 -1.24 8.14 6.20
C HIS A 6 -2.16 7.17 5.44
N TYR A 7 -3.48 7.23 5.67
CA TYR A 7 -4.48 6.45 4.94
C TYR A 7 -4.81 7.12 3.61
N HIS A 8 -4.43 6.48 2.51
CA HIS A 8 -4.68 6.98 1.17
C HIS A 8 -6.17 6.85 0.81
N GLU A 9 -6.87 5.85 1.33
CA GLU A 9 -8.28 5.59 1.07
C GLU A 9 -9.18 6.76 1.47
N LEU A 10 -8.75 7.58 2.43
CA LEU A 10 -9.49 8.76 2.87
C LEU A 10 -9.47 9.90 1.86
N THR A 11 -8.57 9.91 0.87
CA THR A 11 -8.55 10.97 -0.15
C THR A 11 -9.81 10.93 -1.00
N ALA A 12 -10.46 9.76 -1.15
CA ALA A 12 -11.73 9.62 -1.86
C ALA A 12 -12.90 10.38 -1.17
N LEU A 13 -12.75 10.80 0.08
CA LEU A 13 -13.79 11.59 0.77
C LEU A 13 -14.02 12.96 0.13
N SER A 14 -13.00 13.55 -0.51
CA SER A 14 -13.18 14.83 -1.22
C SER A 14 -14.11 14.72 -2.42
N GLU A 15 -14.32 13.52 -2.96
CA GLU A 15 -15.20 13.28 -4.11
C GLU A 15 -16.68 13.20 -3.69
N SER A 16 -16.96 12.79 -2.45
CA SER A 16 -18.33 12.52 -1.97
C SER A 16 -18.84 13.51 -0.93
N ARG A 17 -17.98 14.35 -0.34
CA ARG A 17 -18.36 15.28 0.73
C ARG A 17 -18.03 16.72 0.38
N ALA A 18 -19.06 17.56 0.32
CA ALA A 18 -18.92 18.99 0.15
C ALA A 18 -18.09 19.60 1.32
N GLY A 19 -17.16 20.50 0.98
CA GLY A 19 -16.28 21.15 1.95
C GLY A 19 -15.06 20.33 2.38
N VAL A 20 -14.87 19.13 1.83
CA VAL A 20 -13.63 18.33 2.01
C VAL A 20 -12.71 18.55 0.82
N GLY A 21 -11.46 18.92 1.09
CA GLY A 21 -10.42 19.05 0.08
C GLY A 21 -9.16 18.29 0.49
N ASN A 22 -8.41 17.81 -0.51
CA ASN A 22 -7.13 17.14 -0.29
C ASN A 22 -5.98 18.13 -0.47
N ALA A 23 -4.97 17.99 0.38
CA ALA A 23 -3.68 18.64 0.23
C ALA A 23 -2.58 17.69 0.68
N ASN A 24 -1.39 17.79 0.09
CA ASN A 24 -0.25 16.97 0.42
C ASN A 24 1.03 17.80 0.56
N VAL A 25 2.06 17.20 1.16
CA VAL A 25 3.39 17.79 1.25
C VAL A 25 4.16 17.46 -0.03
N ALA A 26 4.64 18.48 -0.74
CA ALA A 26 5.39 18.31 -1.96
C ALA A 26 6.73 17.58 -1.72
N VAL A 27 6.98 16.56 -2.53
CA VAL A 27 8.17 15.72 -2.52
C VAL A 27 8.83 15.75 -3.91
N ARG A 28 10.17 15.80 -3.95
CA ARG A 28 10.94 15.53 -5.17
C ARG A 28 11.73 14.24 -5.04
N GLU A 29 11.67 13.41 -6.07
CA GLU A 29 12.47 12.19 -6.19
C GLU A 29 13.74 12.46 -7.03
N HIS A 30 14.89 12.00 -6.56
CA HIS A 30 16.15 12.09 -7.29
C HIS A 30 17.09 10.95 -6.90
N ASN A 31 17.53 10.13 -7.86
CA ASN A 31 18.48 9.03 -7.65
C ASN A 31 18.09 8.15 -6.46
N ASP A 32 16.87 7.63 -6.49
CA ASP A 32 16.27 6.82 -5.42
C ASP A 32 16.04 7.57 -4.09
N LYS A 33 16.48 8.82 -3.92
CA LYS A 33 16.29 9.65 -2.72
C LYS A 33 15.04 10.52 -2.84
N ILE A 34 14.48 10.91 -1.70
CA ILE A 34 13.37 11.86 -1.62
C ILE A 34 13.81 13.13 -0.91
N ILE A 35 13.31 14.27 -1.37
CA ILE A 35 13.53 15.59 -0.78
C ILE A 35 12.16 16.17 -0.45
N PHE A 36 11.90 16.38 0.84
CA PHE A 36 10.69 17.04 1.31
C PHE A 36 10.84 18.56 1.11
N LEU A 37 9.98 19.14 0.27
CA LEU A 37 10.05 20.57 -0.05
C LEU A 37 9.43 21.47 1.04
N ARG A 38 8.85 20.88 2.10
CA ARG A 38 8.11 21.59 3.17
C ARG A 38 7.05 22.54 2.65
N LYS A 39 6.49 22.24 1.46
CA LYS A 39 5.46 23.02 0.79
C LYS A 39 4.18 22.19 0.73
N ILE A 40 3.06 22.77 1.13
CA ILE A 40 1.74 22.17 0.93
C ILE A 40 1.27 22.49 -0.49
N VAL A 41 0.75 21.48 -1.18
CA VAL A 41 0.15 21.59 -2.51
C VAL A 41 -1.24 20.95 -2.49
N GLU A 42 -2.14 21.47 -3.31
CA GLU A 42 -3.48 20.92 -3.48
C GLU A 42 -3.43 19.54 -4.14
N GLY A 43 -4.38 18.67 -3.77
CA GLY A 43 -4.50 17.31 -4.30
C GLY A 43 -4.05 16.21 -3.33
N SER A 44 -4.36 14.97 -3.68
CA SER A 44 -3.90 13.76 -2.97
C SER A 44 -2.43 13.45 -3.31
N ALA A 45 -1.76 12.70 -2.44
CA ALA A 45 -0.40 12.22 -2.72
C ALA A 45 -0.46 10.98 -3.62
N ASP A 46 0.31 10.93 -4.71
CA ASP A 46 0.27 9.83 -5.68
C ASP A 46 0.87 8.51 -5.15
N ARG A 47 1.72 8.57 -4.12
CA ARG A 47 2.50 7.43 -3.61
C ARG A 47 2.79 7.54 -2.11
N SER A 48 3.00 6.38 -1.49
CA SER A 48 3.50 6.26 -0.12
C SER A 48 5.03 6.18 -0.08
N TYR A 49 5.66 7.00 0.76
CA TYR A 49 7.12 7.13 0.83
C TYR A 49 7.78 6.38 2.01
N GLY A 50 7.09 5.39 2.58
CA GLY A 50 7.52 4.71 3.81
C GLY A 50 8.91 4.07 3.72
N ILE A 51 9.23 3.38 2.62
CA ILE A 51 10.55 2.74 2.42
C ILE A 51 11.65 3.80 2.30
N GLN A 52 11.35 4.92 1.66
CA GLN A 52 12.28 6.03 1.46
C GLN A 52 12.55 6.76 2.78
N VAL A 53 11.52 6.96 3.62
CA VAL A 53 11.65 7.49 4.99
C VAL A 53 12.44 6.54 5.87
N ALA A 54 12.18 5.23 5.81
CA ALA A 54 12.94 4.21 6.54
C ALA A 54 14.44 4.28 6.23
N ARG A 55 14.79 4.42 4.95
CA ARG A 55 16.20 4.59 4.55
C ARG A 55 16.79 5.90 5.07
N LEU A 56 16.04 7.01 5.07
CA LEU A 56 16.49 8.28 5.66
C LEU A 56 16.71 8.16 7.18
N ALA A 57 15.92 7.33 7.86
CA ALA A 57 16.07 7.01 9.27
C ALA A 57 17.28 6.11 9.59
N GLY A 58 18.04 5.67 8.57
CA GLY A 58 19.25 4.87 8.76
C GLY A 58 18.99 3.38 8.97
N LEU A 59 17.82 2.87 8.57
CA LEU A 59 17.56 1.43 8.62
C LEU A 59 18.53 0.65 7.72
N PRO A 60 18.95 -0.58 8.11
CA PRO A 60 19.95 -1.34 7.37
C PRO A 60 19.56 -1.63 5.91
N PRO A 61 20.52 -1.64 4.96
CA PRO A 61 20.24 -1.84 3.53
C PRO A 61 19.50 -3.14 3.21
N GLU A 62 19.77 -4.22 3.94
CA GLU A 62 19.10 -5.50 3.79
C GLU A 62 17.61 -5.44 4.13
N ILE A 63 17.24 -4.62 5.13
CA ILE A 63 15.84 -4.38 5.50
C ILE A 63 15.15 -3.62 4.36
N ILE A 64 15.77 -2.55 3.87
CA ILE A 64 15.23 -1.76 2.74
C ILE A 64 15.03 -2.64 1.51
N LYS A 65 16.00 -3.50 1.19
CA LYS A 65 15.93 -4.44 0.05
C LYS A 65 14.77 -5.43 0.22
N ARG A 66 14.60 -6.00 1.41
CA ARG A 66 13.49 -6.93 1.70
C ARG A 66 12.14 -6.22 1.62
N SER A 67 12.02 -5.02 2.17
CA SER A 67 10.79 -4.22 2.09
C SER A 67 10.40 -3.91 0.64
N LYS A 68 11.35 -3.55 -0.23
CA LYS A 68 11.10 -3.36 -1.67
C LYS A 68 10.59 -4.64 -2.35
N SER A 69 11.16 -5.80 -2.01
CA SER A 69 10.71 -7.10 -2.54
C SER A 69 9.28 -7.43 -2.12
N ILE A 70 8.95 -7.20 -0.84
CA ILE A 70 7.59 -7.40 -0.32
C ILE A 70 6.59 -6.45 -1.00
N LEU A 71 6.93 -5.16 -1.11
CA LEU A 71 6.08 -4.17 -1.79
C LEU A 71 5.77 -4.60 -3.23
N ALA A 72 6.79 -5.00 -4.00
CA ALA A 72 6.61 -5.46 -5.37
C ALA A 72 5.70 -6.71 -5.48
N HIS A 73 5.63 -7.53 -4.44
CA HIS A 73 4.70 -8.66 -4.39
C HIS A 73 3.27 -8.21 -4.04
N LEU A 74 3.12 -7.30 -3.08
CA LEU A 74 1.82 -6.76 -2.69
C LEU A 74 1.16 -6.00 -3.84
N GLU A 75 1.89 -5.13 -4.54
CA GLU A 75 1.38 -4.38 -5.69
C GLU A 75 0.91 -5.31 -6.83
N LYS A 76 1.60 -6.44 -7.06
CA LYS A 76 1.19 -7.43 -8.05
C LYS A 76 -0.10 -8.17 -7.67
N THR A 77 -0.30 -8.42 -6.37
CA THR A 77 -1.50 -9.09 -5.87
C THR A 77 -2.70 -8.14 -5.85
N SER A 78 -2.49 -6.89 -5.44
CA SER A 78 -3.51 -5.83 -5.45
C SER A 78 -3.94 -5.41 -6.86
N ALA A 79 -3.11 -5.65 -7.87
CA ALA A 79 -3.41 -5.38 -9.28
C ALA A 79 -4.19 -6.50 -10.00
N ARG A 80 -4.53 -7.61 -9.32
CA ARG A 80 -5.49 -8.57 -9.88
C ARG A 80 -6.90 -8.02 -9.60
N PRO A 81 -7.65 -7.57 -10.62
CA PRO A 81 -9.03 -7.21 -10.40
C PRO A 81 -9.77 -8.46 -9.88
N GLU A 82 -10.61 -8.25 -8.88
CA GLU A 82 -11.66 -9.18 -8.47
C GLU A 82 -12.67 -9.37 -9.62
N GLU A 83 -12.24 -10.01 -10.70
CA GLU A 83 -13.14 -10.62 -11.67
C GLU A 83 -13.48 -12.01 -11.14
N GLU A 84 -14.62 -12.13 -10.45
CA GLU A 84 -15.58 -13.23 -10.58
C GLU A 84 -16.68 -13.15 -9.50
N LYS A 85 -17.66 -12.28 -9.74
CA LYS A 85 -19.03 -12.48 -9.23
C LYS A 85 -20.04 -12.27 -10.36
N ASN A 86 -20.29 -13.30 -11.17
CA ASN A 86 -21.65 -13.57 -11.63
C ASN A 86 -21.88 -15.00 -12.17
N THR A 87 -22.73 -15.72 -11.42
CA THR A 87 -23.79 -16.66 -11.85
C THR A 87 -23.54 -17.80 -12.86
N ASN A 88 -23.87 -19.01 -12.37
CA ASN A 88 -24.40 -20.18 -13.09
C ASN A 88 -23.50 -20.95 -14.08
N ARG A 89 -22.94 -22.08 -13.62
CA ARG A 89 -22.94 -23.35 -14.37
C ARG A 89 -22.62 -24.57 -13.48
N PRO A 90 -23.23 -25.75 -13.74
CA PRO A 90 -23.17 -26.90 -12.85
C PRO A 90 -21.85 -27.68 -12.98
N ALA A 91 -21.58 -28.45 -11.92
CA ALA A 91 -20.37 -29.24 -11.72
C ALA A 91 -20.16 -30.35 -12.77
N LYS A 92 -18.93 -30.50 -13.31
CA LYS A 92 -17.98 -31.58 -12.95
C LYS A 92 -16.77 -31.72 -13.90
N LYS A 93 -15.62 -31.98 -13.24
CA LYS A 93 -14.43 -32.79 -13.62
C LYS A 93 -13.46 -32.23 -14.68
N SER A 94 -12.22 -31.95 -14.25
CA SER A 94 -11.05 -32.82 -14.50
C SER A 94 -9.71 -32.22 -14.01
N ALA A 95 -8.84 -33.12 -13.52
CA ALA A 95 -7.37 -33.06 -13.50
C ALA A 95 -6.61 -32.20 -12.46
N LYS A 96 -6.08 -32.92 -11.46
CA LYS A 96 -4.87 -32.69 -10.63
C LYS A 96 -3.85 -31.66 -11.17
N LYS A 97 -3.39 -30.75 -10.31
CA LYS A 97 -1.94 -30.40 -10.18
C LYS A 97 -1.62 -29.64 -8.87
N LYS A 98 -0.81 -30.32 -8.04
CA LYS A 98 0.19 -29.90 -7.02
C LYS A 98 -0.07 -28.65 -6.13
N ALA A 99 -0.05 -28.90 -4.82
CA ALA A 99 -0.17 -27.93 -3.73
C ALA A 99 0.91 -26.82 -3.76
N PRO A 100 0.58 -25.56 -3.42
CA PRO A 100 1.58 -24.51 -3.21
C PRO A 100 2.28 -24.66 -1.85
N LYS A 101 3.59 -24.37 -1.84
CA LYS A 101 4.49 -24.33 -0.67
C LYS A 101 3.90 -23.43 0.43
N LYS A 102 3.92 -23.92 1.68
CA LYS A 102 3.51 -23.19 2.90
C LYS A 102 4.19 -21.82 2.98
N LEU A 103 3.39 -20.78 3.25
CA LEU A 103 3.88 -19.46 3.67
C LEU A 103 4.70 -19.60 4.97
N PRO A 104 5.76 -18.80 5.18
CA PRO A 104 6.38 -18.71 6.51
C PRO A 104 5.38 -18.09 7.48
N GLU A 105 5.12 -18.78 8.59
CA GLU A 105 4.28 -18.28 9.68
C GLU A 105 4.83 -16.95 10.19
N SER A 106 3.98 -15.92 10.12
CA SER A 106 4.24 -14.60 10.70
C SER A 106 4.16 -14.70 12.23
N GLN A 107 5.25 -15.05 12.89
CA GLN A 107 5.40 -14.84 14.32
C GLN A 107 5.68 -13.35 14.58
N ALA A 108 4.63 -12.56 14.70
CA ALA A 108 4.67 -11.26 15.34
C ALA A 108 3.43 -11.13 16.24
N PRO A 109 3.58 -10.68 17.51
CA PRO A 109 2.44 -10.40 18.36
C PRO A 109 1.74 -9.18 17.78
N GLN A 110 0.63 -9.38 17.08
CA GLN A 110 -0.26 -8.30 16.70
C GLN A 110 -0.82 -7.72 18.00
N LEU A 111 -0.37 -6.51 18.37
CA LEU A 111 -1.05 -5.67 19.34
C LEU A 111 -2.39 -5.26 18.70
N ASN A 112 -3.46 -5.94 19.10
CA ASN A 112 -4.82 -5.56 18.75
C ASN A 112 -5.12 -4.20 19.39
N LEU A 113 -5.05 -3.12 18.62
CA LEU A 113 -5.32 -1.75 19.07
C LEU A 113 -6.82 -1.41 19.10
N PHE A 114 -7.69 -2.40 18.90
CA PHE A 114 -9.14 -2.21 18.91
C PHE A 114 -9.81 -3.35 19.66
N ASN A 115 -9.73 -3.30 21.00
CA ASN A 115 -10.71 -3.90 21.90
C ASN A 115 -11.24 -2.80 22.82
#